data_AF-A0A1V4X2K9-F1
#
_entry.id   AF-A0A1V4X2K9-F1
#
_cell.length_a   1.000
_cell.length_b   1.000
_cell.length_c   1.000
_cell.angle_alpha   90.00
_cell.angle_beta   90.00
_cell.angle_gamma   90.00
#
_symmetry.space_group_name_H-M   'P 1'
#
loop_
_entity.id
_entity.type
_entity.pdbx_description
1 polymer ?
#
loop_
_entity_poly.entity_id
_entity_poly.type
_entity_poly.pdbx_seq_one_letter_code
_entity_poly.pdbx_strand_id
1 'polypeptide(L)' 'MVSFFRKGKRKWAVPAILLIAGLGGCVVHYEKPGMTQAEWARDKAYCEQVAEKEYARKGTRVCDEVDACLIAKGWKRSQ' A
#
# COMPACT_ATOMS: atom_id res chain seq x y z
N MET A 1 1.79 -44.67 -17.45
CA MET A 1 2.50 -45.45 -16.43
C MET A 1 3.18 -44.47 -15.47
N VAL A 2 2.75 -44.47 -14.21
CA VAL A 2 3.40 -43.74 -13.11
C VAL A 2 4.71 -44.45 -12.77
N SER A 3 5.82 -43.70 -12.62
CA SER A 3 6.83 -43.86 -11.56
C SER A 3 8.02 -42.93 -11.84
N PHE A 4 8.22 -41.84 -11.11
CA PHE A 4 8.78 -41.68 -9.75
C PHE A 4 10.33 -41.74 -9.65
N PHE A 5 10.87 -40.63 -9.13
CA PHE A 5 12.17 -40.38 -8.50
C PHE A 5 13.46 -40.27 -9.34
N ARG A 6 13.96 -39.02 -9.43
CA ARG A 6 15.19 -38.63 -8.70
C ARG A 6 15.19 -37.13 -8.38
N LYS A 7 15.15 -36.84 -7.08
CA LYS A 7 14.87 -35.56 -6.43
C LYS A 7 16.14 -34.70 -6.40
N GLY A 8 16.38 -33.97 -7.49
CA GLY A 8 17.47 -33.00 -7.60
C GLY A 8 17.10 -31.67 -6.95
N LYS A 9 18.00 -31.18 -6.09
CA LYS A 9 17.99 -29.90 -5.36
C LYS A 9 17.42 -28.74 -6.21
N ARG A 10 16.12 -28.45 -6.11
CA ARG A 10 15.53 -27.21 -6.63
C ARG A 10 15.31 -26.27 -5.44
N LYS A 11 16.17 -25.27 -5.39
CA LYS A 11 16.13 -24.14 -4.47
C LYS A 11 14.69 -23.65 -4.40
N TRP A 12 14.19 -23.47 -3.18
CA TRP A 12 12.88 -22.86 -2.91
C TRP A 12 12.83 -21.49 -3.58
N ALA A 13 12.28 -21.41 -4.78
CA ALA A 13 11.82 -20.16 -5.35
C ALA A 13 10.48 -19.88 -4.65
N VAL A 14 10.56 -19.35 -3.42
CA VAL A 14 9.42 -18.67 -2.79
C VAL A 14 9.01 -17.59 -3.79
N PRO A 15 7.83 -17.69 -4.42
CA PRO A 15 7.45 -16.72 -5.42
C PRO A 15 7.34 -15.36 -4.71
N ALA A 16 7.87 -14.33 -5.36
CA ALA A 16 7.92 -12.93 -4.93
C ALA A 16 6.55 -12.29 -4.57
N ILE A 17 5.48 -13.08 -4.54
CA ILE A 17 4.11 -12.71 -4.22
C ILE A 17 3.95 -12.34 -2.73
N LEU A 18 4.82 -12.85 -1.84
CA LEU A 18 4.78 -12.51 -0.40
C LEU A 18 5.52 -11.21 -0.04
N LEU A 19 6.31 -10.62 -0.95
CA LEU A 19 6.98 -9.33 -0.68
C LEU A 19 6.03 -8.12 -0.84
N ILE A 20 4.88 -8.30 -1.50
CA ILE A 20 3.85 -7.26 -1.63
C ILE A 20 3.00 -7.16 -0.35
N ALA A 21 3.04 -8.20 0.51
CA ALA A 21 2.38 -8.20 1.82
C ALA A 21 3.20 -7.50 2.93
N GLY A 22 4.37 -6.96 2.59
CA GLY A 22 5.08 -6.04 3.47
C GLY A 22 4.46 -4.64 3.39
N LEU A 23 3.97 -4.15 4.53
CA LEU A 23 3.61 -2.74 4.81
C LEU A 23 2.15 -2.36 4.55
N GLY A 24 1.25 -3.10 5.21
CA GLY A 24 -0.13 -2.75 5.58
C GLY A 24 -0.66 -1.45 4.99
N GLY A 25 -1.60 -1.57 4.05
CA GLY A 25 -2.42 -0.44 3.63
C GLY A 25 -2.91 0.24 4.90
N CYS A 26 -2.60 1.54 5.03
CA CYS A 26 -2.90 2.32 6.20
C CYS A 26 -4.39 2.12 6.57
N VAL A 27 -4.68 1.22 7.52
CA VAL A 27 -6.02 0.99 8.07
C VAL A 27 -6.29 2.10 9.07
N VAL A 28 -6.19 3.32 8.56
CA VAL A 28 -6.53 4.53 9.29
C VAL A 28 -7.85 4.97 8.67
N HIS A 29 -8.90 4.99 9.48
CA HIS A 29 -10.14 5.59 9.01
C HIS A 29 -9.94 7.09 8.94
N TYR A 30 -10.42 7.71 7.87
CA TYR A 30 -10.36 9.15 7.73
C TYR A 30 -11.77 9.69 7.63
N GLU A 31 -12.01 10.76 8.38
CA GLU A 31 -13.29 11.43 8.40
C GLU A 31 -13.11 12.91 8.10
N LYS A 32 -14.03 13.42 7.31
CA LYS A 32 -14.14 14.84 7.01
C LYS A 32 -15.63 15.17 6.92
N PRO A 33 -16.17 16.01 7.83
CA PRO A 33 -17.59 16.28 7.87
C PRO A 33 -18.05 16.97 6.58
N GLY A 34 -19.12 16.45 5.99
CA GLY A 34 -19.70 16.99 4.75
C GLY A 34 -19.00 16.53 3.45
N MET A 35 -18.02 15.63 3.53
CA MET A 35 -17.41 15.04 2.33
C MET A 35 -18.13 13.78 1.86
N THR A 36 -18.18 13.61 0.55
CA THR A 36 -18.73 12.42 -0.11
C THR A 36 -17.68 11.34 -0.31
N GLN A 37 -18.14 10.10 -0.53
CA GLN A 37 -17.27 8.97 -0.87
C GLN A 37 -16.46 9.21 -2.16
N ALA A 38 -17.03 9.96 -3.11
CA ALA A 38 -16.35 10.31 -4.36
C ALA A 38 -15.17 11.26 -4.13
N GLU A 39 -15.33 12.23 -3.22
CA GLU A 39 -14.24 13.15 -2.84
C GLU A 39 -13.15 12.43 -2.07
N TRP A 40 -13.52 11.51 -1.18
CA TRP A 40 -12.58 10.61 -0.52
C TRP A 40 -11.73 9.83 -1.54
N ALA A 41 -12.37 9.17 -2.51
CA ALA A 41 -11.65 8.39 -3.52
C ALA A 41 -10.71 9.25 -4.37
N ARG A 42 -11.13 10.47 -4.73
CA ARG A 42 -10.29 11.41 -5.48
C ARG A 42 -9.07 11.85 -4.68
N ASP A 43 -9.26 12.26 -3.43
CA ASP A 43 -8.18 12.74 -2.57
C ASP A 43 -7.20 11.61 -2.22
N LYS A 44 -7.72 10.42 -1.93
CA LYS A 44 -6.92 9.22 -1.67
C LYS A 44 -6.03 8.87 -2.87
N ALA A 45 -6.62 8.76 -4.07
CA ALA A 45 -5.87 8.43 -5.28
C ALA A 45 -4.79 9.47 -5.60
N TYR A 46 -5.08 10.76 -5.38
CA TYR A 46 -4.09 11.82 -5.54
C TYR A 46 -2.92 11.65 -4.57
N CYS A 47 -3.21 11.43 -3.29
CA CYS A 47 -2.19 11.28 -2.26
C CYS A 47 -1.35 10.00 -2.46
N GLU A 48 -1.94 8.91 -2.94
CA GLU A 48 -1.19 7.70 -3.32
C GLU A 48 -0.19 7.97 -4.45
N GLN A 49 -0.57 8.71 -5.49
CA GLN A 49 0.36 9.07 -6.57
C GLN A 49 1.51 9.98 -6.11
N VAL A 50 1.25 10.89 -5.18
CA VAL A 50 2.29 11.74 -4.59
C VAL A 50 3.24 10.89 -3.75
N ALA A 51 2.69 9.99 -2.93
CA ALA A 51 3.45 9.10 -2.07
C ALA A 51 4.33 8.11 -2.86
N GLU A 52 3.86 7.59 -3.99
CA GLU A 52 4.69 6.75 -4.87
C GLU A 52 5.88 7.53 -5.46
N LYS A 53 5.68 8.79 -5.84
CA LYS A 53 6.76 9.66 -6.34
C LYS A 53 7.78 10.00 -5.25
N GLU A 54 7.31 10.26 -4.03
CA GLU A 54 8.17 10.56 -2.88
C GLU A 54 8.91 9.30 -2.39
N TYR A 55 8.27 8.13 -2.37
CA TYR A 55 8.90 6.85 -2.10
C TYR A 55 10.02 6.56 -3.12
N ALA A 56 9.76 6.76 -4.41
CA ALA A 56 10.77 6.58 -5.45
C ALA A 56 11.95 7.56 -5.32
N ARG A 57 11.72 8.77 -4.79
CA ARG A 57 12.75 9.82 -4.67
C ARG A 57 13.57 9.72 -3.37
N LYS A 58 12.93 9.42 -2.25
CA LYS A 58 13.51 9.51 -0.90
C LYS A 58 13.52 8.19 -0.14
N GLY A 59 12.80 7.17 -0.61
CA GLY A 59 12.57 5.94 0.13
C GLY A 59 11.65 6.11 1.35
N THR A 60 10.87 7.20 1.44
CA THR A 60 9.92 7.42 2.53
C THR A 60 8.71 6.51 2.38
N ARG A 61 8.22 5.91 3.46
CA ARG A 61 7.09 4.98 3.41
C ARG A 61 5.87 5.65 2.79
N VAL A 62 5.30 5.01 1.76
CA VAL A 62 4.09 5.47 1.05
C VAL A 62 2.98 5.86 2.01
N CYS A 63 2.78 5.06 3.07
CA CYS A 63 1.77 5.29 4.08
C CYS A 63 1.90 6.63 4.83
N ASP A 64 3.12 7.05 5.18
CA ASP A 64 3.37 8.29 5.91
C ASP A 64 3.12 9.51 5.00
N GLU A 65 3.47 9.40 3.72
CA GLU A 65 3.24 10.45 2.71
C GLU A 65 1.75 10.58 2.35
N VAL A 66 1.04 9.46 2.21
CA VAL A 66 -0.43 9.46 1.99
C VAL A 66 -1.13 10.13 3.16
N ASP A 67 -0.75 9.75 4.38
CA ASP A 67 -1.34 10.31 5.58
C ASP A 67 -1.07 11.82 5.72
N ALA A 68 0.18 12.26 5.54
CA ALA A 68 0.53 13.67 5.58
C ALA A 68 -0.25 14.48 4.53
N CYS A 69 -0.41 13.92 3.33
CA CYS A 69 -1.21 14.53 2.26
C CYS A 69 -2.71 14.61 2.61
N LEU A 70 -3.28 13.56 3.19
CA LEU A 70 -4.69 13.54 3.63
C LEU A 70 -4.94 14.53 4.77
N ILE A 71 -4.05 14.60 5.77
CA ILE A 71 -4.11 15.59 6.85
C ILE A 71 -4.03 17.01 6.30
N ALA A 72 -3.12 17.28 5.36
CA ALA A 72 -3.00 18.58 4.70
C ALA A 72 -4.28 18.98 3.93
N LYS A 73 -5.01 18.00 3.37
CA LYS A 73 -6.33 18.20 2.75
C LYS A 73 -7.46 18.36 3.76
N GLY A 74 -7.18 18.30 5.05
CA GLY A 74 -8.15 18.47 6.14
C GLY A 74 -8.93 17.20 6.47
N TRP A 75 -8.46 16.03 6.02
CA TRP A 75 -8.96 14.76 6.52
C TRP A 75 -8.43 14.52 7.93
N LYS A 76 -9.29 14.10 8.83
CA LYS A 76 -8.89 13.74 10.19
C LYS A 76 -8.85 12.24 10.32
N ARG A 77 -7.83 11.72 11.00
CA ARG A 77 -7.81 10.32 11.38
C ARG A 77 -8.94 10.07 12.40
N SER A 78 -9.88 9.22 12.03
CA SER A 78 -10.85 8.62 12.94
C SER A 78 -10.21 7.32 13.42
N GLN A 79 -9.88 7.23 14.71
CA GLN A 79 -9.39 6.01 15.36
C GLN A 79 -10.55 5.27 15.99
#